data_AF-A0A9X2DZN9-F1
#
_entry.id   AF-A0A9X2DZN9-F1
#
_cell.length_a   1.000
_cell.length_b   1.000
_cell.length_c   1.000
_cell.angle_alpha   90.00
_cell.angle_beta   90.00
_cell.angle_gamma   90.00
#
_symmetry.space_group_name_H-M   'P 1'
#
loop_
_entity.id
_entity.type
_entity.pdbx_description
1 polymer ?
#
loop_
_entity_poly.entity_id
_entity_poly.type
_entity_poly.pdbx_seq_one_letter_code
_entity_poly.pdbx_strand_id
1 'polypeptide(L)'
;VWVSPRALLVNGQRRPYLRNSGHEAARAARLLSTATGGSVDVLAVIVVVGAKLTRRNTPDGVAVITIRELAAFLSRNANPARSAVSTEIIRHAVVQPRTWSRSGSAPELSTDHLLWFLDLRDRVRSAARRRNAWVLAALAGSLGTLVGAFDLVIATVTAVSL
;
A
#
# COMPACT_ATOMS: atom_id res chain seq x y z
N VAL A 1 3.82 8.71 -9.51
CA VAL A 1 4.83 7.63 -9.56
C VAL A 1 4.94 7.14 -10.98
N TRP A 2 6.16 7.04 -11.50
CA TRP A 2 6.43 6.49 -12.83
C TRP A 2 7.32 5.27 -12.68
N VAL A 3 7.09 4.24 -13.48
CA VAL A 3 7.89 3.02 -13.46
C VAL A 3 8.28 2.57 -14.87
N SER A 4 9.50 2.04 -14.93
CA SER A 4 10.12 1.38 -16.07
C SER A 4 10.85 0.12 -15.60
N PRO A 5 11.36 -0.72 -16.50
CA PRO A 5 11.99 -1.98 -16.11
C PRO A 5 13.17 -1.83 -15.12
N ARG A 6 13.87 -0.69 -15.15
CA ARG A 6 15.10 -0.46 -14.34
C ARG A 6 15.02 0.72 -13.37
N ALA A 7 13.90 1.45 -13.36
CA ALA A 7 13.77 2.64 -12.54
C ALA A 7 12.32 2.88 -12.10
N LEU A 8 12.18 3.27 -10.84
CA LEU A 8 10.96 3.81 -10.25
C LEU A 8 11.23 5.26 -9.84
N LEU A 9 10.41 6.18 -10.32
CA LEU A 9 10.48 7.60 -10.02
C LEU A 9 9.30 8.04 -9.15
N VAL A 10 9.61 8.78 -8.09
CA VAL A 10 8.64 9.47 -7.23
C VAL A 10 8.90 10.95 -7.37
N ASN A 11 7.91 11.70 -7.88
CA ASN A 11 8.03 13.14 -8.15
C ASN A 11 9.27 13.50 -8.99
N GLY A 12 9.51 12.75 -10.07
CA GLY A 12 10.66 12.98 -10.97
C GLY A 12 12.01 12.52 -10.42
N GLN A 13 12.08 12.02 -9.19
CA GLN A 13 13.33 11.55 -8.57
C GLN A 13 13.43 10.03 -8.58
N ARG A 14 14.56 9.50 -9.06
CA ARG A 14 14.83 8.05 -9.08
C ARG A 14 14.95 7.52 -7.65
N ARG A 15 14.25 6.42 -7.35
CA ARG A 15 14.31 5.74 -6.06
C ARG A 15 14.84 4.32 -6.22
N PRO A 16 15.59 3.79 -5.23
CA PRO A 16 16.19 2.46 -5.30
C PRO A 16 15.18 1.33 -4.99
N TYR A 17 13.88 1.62 -4.93
CA TYR A 17 12.87 0.67 -4.43
C TYR A 17 12.79 -0.63 -5.22
N LEU A 18 12.93 -0.60 -6.55
CA LEU A 18 12.92 -1.84 -7.35
C LEU A 18 14.06 -2.79 -6.93
N ARG A 19 15.30 -2.28 -6.89
CA ARG A 19 16.47 -3.06 -6.46
C ARG A 19 16.27 -3.58 -5.04
N ASN A 20 15.94 -2.69 -4.10
CA ASN A 20 15.81 -3.05 -2.70
C ASN A 20 14.70 -4.10 -2.48
N SER A 21 13.54 -3.94 -3.12
CA SER A 21 12.47 -4.93 -3.07
C SER A 21 12.89 -6.29 -3.65
N GLY A 22 13.68 -6.31 -4.73
CA GLY A 22 14.26 -7.54 -5.26
C GLY A 22 15.20 -8.25 -4.26
N HIS A 23 16.08 -7.49 -3.59
CA HIS A 23 16.94 -8.03 -2.53
C HIS A 23 16.14 -8.59 -1.35
N GLU A 24 15.10 -7.88 -0.91
CA GLU A 24 14.24 -8.34 0.18
C GLU A 24 13.43 -9.58 -0.21
N ALA A 25 12.95 -9.68 -1.45
CA ALA A 25 12.28 -10.89 -1.93
C ALA A 25 13.22 -12.09 -1.96
N ALA A 26 14.44 -11.93 -2.48
CA ALA A 26 15.45 -12.99 -2.45
C ALA A 26 15.82 -13.39 -1.01
N ARG A 27 15.94 -12.43 -0.10
CA ARG A 27 16.17 -12.69 1.33
C ARG A 27 15.02 -13.48 1.95
N ALA A 28 13.78 -13.07 1.70
CA ALA A 28 12.59 -13.75 2.21
C ALA A 28 12.47 -15.17 1.66
N ALA A 29 12.70 -15.37 0.36
CA ALA A 29 12.73 -16.69 -0.28
C ALA A 29 13.72 -17.62 0.41
N ARG A 30 14.95 -17.15 0.66
CA ARG A 30 15.96 -17.93 1.38
C ARG A 30 15.52 -18.29 2.79
N LEU A 31 15.03 -17.32 3.58
CA LEU A 31 14.61 -17.54 4.97
C LEU A 31 13.44 -18.53 5.06
N LEU A 32 12.44 -18.38 4.18
CA LEU A 32 11.30 -19.29 4.12
C LEU A 32 11.70 -20.67 3.63
N SER A 33 12.60 -20.76 2.65
CA SER A 33 13.07 -22.06 2.17
C SER A 33 13.81 -22.83 3.27
N THR A 34 14.67 -22.13 4.04
CA THR A 34 15.34 -22.71 5.21
C THR A 34 14.35 -23.13 6.29
N ALA A 35 13.36 -22.29 6.61
CA ALA A 35 12.39 -22.56 7.66
C ALA A 35 11.39 -23.68 7.31
N THR A 36 11.12 -23.90 6.02
CA THR A 36 10.14 -24.88 5.55
C THR A 36 10.75 -26.18 5.01
N GLY A 37 12.07 -26.21 4.79
CA GLY A 37 12.77 -27.39 4.27
C GLY A 37 12.57 -27.65 2.78
N GLY A 38 12.02 -26.70 2.03
CA GLY A 38 11.81 -26.80 0.58
C GLY A 38 11.93 -25.46 -0.12
N SER A 39 12.00 -25.45 -1.46
CA SER A 39 12.15 -24.21 -2.23
C SER A 39 10.88 -23.36 -2.18
N VAL A 40 11.00 -22.13 -1.70
CA VAL A 40 9.91 -21.14 -1.63
C VAL A 40 10.27 -19.92 -2.48
N ASP A 41 9.50 -19.69 -3.54
CA ASP A 41 9.62 -18.49 -4.37
C ASP A 41 8.86 -17.32 -3.75
N VAL A 42 9.45 -16.12 -3.80
CA VAL A 42 8.85 -14.89 -3.28
C VAL A 42 8.87 -13.82 -4.35
N LEU A 43 7.71 -13.24 -4.64
CA LEU A 43 7.55 -12.10 -5.54
C LEU A 43 7.48 -10.81 -4.74
N ALA A 44 8.35 -9.85 -5.06
CA ALA A 44 8.27 -8.52 -4.46
C ALA A 44 7.10 -7.73 -5.06
N VAL A 45 6.33 -7.04 -4.20
CA VAL A 45 5.20 -6.21 -4.63
C VAL A 45 5.33 -4.81 -4.05
N ILE A 46 5.41 -3.80 -4.92
CA ILE A 46 5.36 -2.39 -4.54
C ILE A 46 3.94 -1.87 -4.82
N VAL A 47 3.26 -1.44 -3.76
CA VAL A 47 1.91 -0.87 -3.86
C VAL A 47 1.96 0.65 -3.77
N VAL A 48 1.53 1.31 -4.84
CA VAL A 48 1.39 2.77 -4.89
C VAL A 48 0.04 3.18 -4.31
N VAL A 49 0.08 3.98 -3.24
CA VAL A 49 -1.09 4.49 -2.53
C VAL A 49 -1.16 6.01 -2.72
N GLY A 50 -2.34 6.53 -3.05
CA GLY A 50 -2.60 7.97 -3.09
C GLY A 50 -1.89 8.76 -4.20
N ALA A 51 -1.29 8.08 -5.19
CA ALA A 51 -0.61 8.73 -6.31
C ALA A 51 -0.96 8.05 -7.64
N LYS A 52 -0.94 8.82 -8.75
CA LYS A 52 -1.06 8.26 -10.10
C LYS A 52 0.16 7.41 -10.42
N LEU A 53 -0.05 6.17 -10.84
CA LEU A 53 1.00 5.27 -11.33
C LEU A 53 0.98 5.28 -12.87
N THR A 54 2.13 5.58 -13.48
CA THR A 54 2.34 5.46 -14.93
C THR A 54 3.35 4.35 -15.18
N ARG A 55 2.95 3.33 -15.95
CA ARG A 55 3.78 2.16 -16.29
C ARG A 55 4.19 2.24 -17.74
N ARG A 56 5.49 2.26 -18.01
CA ARG A 56 6.00 2.10 -19.39
C ARG A 56 6.20 0.64 -19.75
N ASN A 57 6.62 -0.18 -18.80
CA ASN A 57 6.78 -1.64 -18.89
C ASN A 57 6.84 -2.24 -17.47
N THR A 58 6.67 -3.55 -17.36
CA THR A 58 6.77 -4.29 -16.09
C THR A 58 8.24 -4.52 -15.71
N PRO A 59 8.66 -4.21 -14.47
CA PRO A 59 9.98 -4.56 -13.96
C PRO A 59 10.13 -6.06 -13.71
N ASP A 60 11.33 -6.59 -13.97
CA ASP A 60 11.64 -7.99 -13.73
C ASP A 60 11.65 -8.29 -12.22
N GLY A 61 10.95 -9.35 -11.81
CA GLY A 61 10.93 -9.85 -10.43
C GLY A 61 10.24 -8.95 -9.40
N VAL A 62 9.68 -7.80 -9.81
CA VAL A 62 8.97 -6.87 -8.91
C VAL A 62 7.67 -6.38 -9.55
N ALA A 63 6.54 -6.74 -8.95
CA ALA A 63 5.25 -6.20 -9.36
C ALA A 63 5.06 -4.79 -8.80
N VAL A 64 4.72 -3.83 -9.66
CA VAL A 64 4.39 -2.46 -9.25
C VAL A 64 2.95 -2.14 -9.62
N ILE A 65 2.11 -2.02 -8.60
CA ILE A 65 0.66 -1.93 -8.73
C ILE A 65 0.11 -0.79 -7.90
N THR A 66 -1.14 -0.42 -8.17
CA THR A 66 -1.89 0.51 -7.31
C THR A 66 -2.65 -0.24 -6.23
N ILE A 67 -3.04 0.45 -5.16
CA ILE A 67 -3.87 -0.15 -4.09
C ILE A 67 -5.18 -0.75 -4.62
N ARG A 68 -5.77 -0.17 -5.66
CA ARG A 68 -7.00 -0.66 -6.30
C ARG A 68 -6.80 -1.99 -7.03
N GLU A 69 -5.58 -2.27 -7.48
CA GLU A 69 -5.24 -3.49 -8.20
C GLU A 69 -4.81 -4.62 -7.26
N LEU A 70 -4.55 -4.32 -5.98
CA LEU A 70 -3.95 -5.26 -5.02
C LEU A 70 -4.78 -6.53 -4.84
N ALA A 71 -6.08 -6.41 -4.59
CA ALA A 71 -6.95 -7.57 -4.38
C ALA A 71 -6.95 -8.50 -5.60
N ALA A 72 -7.21 -7.94 -6.79
CA ALA A 72 -7.21 -8.70 -8.03
C ALA A 72 -5.84 -9.28 -8.37
N PHE A 73 -4.75 -8.57 -8.05
CA PHE A 73 -3.39 -9.08 -8.21
C PHE A 73 -3.12 -10.27 -7.29
N LEU A 74 -3.48 -10.19 -6.01
CA LEU A 74 -3.28 -11.28 -5.06
C LEU A 74 -4.12 -12.50 -5.45
N SER A 75 -5.40 -12.34 -5.79
CA SER A 75 -6.24 -13.46 -6.22
C SER A 75 -5.71 -14.18 -7.47
N ARG A 76 -5.17 -13.43 -8.44
CA ARG A 76 -4.56 -14.04 -9.65
C ARG A 76 -3.25 -14.78 -9.38
N ASN A 77 -2.50 -14.37 -8.37
CA ASN A 77 -1.17 -14.92 -8.08
C ASN A 77 -1.16 -15.91 -6.91
N ALA A 78 -2.22 -15.95 -6.10
CA ALA A 78 -2.45 -16.94 -5.07
C ALA A 78 -2.87 -18.27 -5.68
N ASN A 79 -1.93 -18.95 -6.34
CA ASN A 79 -2.12 -20.33 -6.79
C ASN A 79 -1.28 -21.27 -5.92
N PRO A 80 -1.89 -21.99 -4.95
CA PRO A 80 -1.21 -22.94 -4.07
C PRO A 80 -0.44 -24.03 -4.82
N ALA A 81 -0.93 -24.43 -6.00
CA ALA A 81 -0.34 -25.51 -6.80
C ALA A 81 1.02 -25.15 -7.42
N ARG A 82 1.44 -23.87 -7.37
CA ARG A 82 2.76 -23.44 -7.84
C ARG A 82 3.88 -23.68 -6.83
N SER A 83 3.55 -23.98 -5.58
CA SER A 83 4.55 -24.20 -4.53
C SER A 83 4.82 -25.69 -4.36
N ALA A 84 6.10 -26.06 -4.34
CA ALA A 84 6.53 -27.41 -3.96
C ALA A 84 6.30 -27.69 -2.46
N VAL A 85 6.21 -26.64 -1.65
CA VAL A 85 5.93 -26.69 -0.20
C VAL A 85 4.45 -26.38 0.04
N SER A 86 3.80 -27.11 0.96
CA SER A 86 2.41 -26.86 1.35
C SER A 86 2.20 -25.42 1.83
N THR A 87 1.08 -24.82 1.43
CA THR A 87 0.70 -23.45 1.83
C THR A 87 0.58 -23.31 3.34
N GLU A 88 0.16 -24.35 4.06
CA GLU A 88 0.04 -24.28 5.53
C GLU A 88 1.41 -24.21 6.21
N ILE A 89 2.41 -24.95 5.70
CA ILE A 89 3.78 -24.91 6.22
C ILE A 89 4.38 -23.52 5.99
N ILE A 90 4.18 -22.94 4.81
CA ILE A 90 4.62 -21.58 4.50
C ILE A 90 3.92 -20.57 5.43
N ARG A 91 2.59 -20.69 5.60
CA ARG A 91 1.80 -19.82 6.47
C ARG A 91 2.32 -19.88 7.91
N HIS A 92 2.57 -21.08 8.44
CA HIS A 92 3.12 -21.27 9.76
C HIS A 92 4.53 -20.66 9.88
N ALA A 93 5.41 -20.83 8.88
CA ALA A 93 6.74 -20.24 8.90
C ALA A 93 6.71 -18.69 8.86
N VAL A 94 5.80 -18.09 8.08
CA VAL A 94 5.69 -16.63 7.92
C VAL A 94 5.32 -15.93 9.23
N VAL A 95 4.43 -16.51 10.03
CA VAL A 95 3.97 -15.86 11.28
C VAL A 95 4.97 -15.94 12.43
N GLN A 96 6.01 -16.77 12.30
CA GLN A 96 7.00 -16.99 13.36
C GLN A 96 8.09 -15.88 13.31
N PRO A 97 8.25 -15.04 14.34
CA PRO A 97 9.24 -13.95 14.33
C PRO A 97 10.69 -14.43 14.12
N ARG A 98 11.00 -15.63 14.62
CA ARG A 98 12.31 -16.27 14.45
C ARG A 98 12.68 -16.51 12.98
N THR A 99 11.71 -16.73 12.09
CA THR A 99 11.93 -16.92 10.64
C THR A 99 12.61 -15.71 10.01
N TRP A 100 12.31 -14.51 10.52
CA TRP A 100 12.81 -13.25 9.98
C TRP A 100 14.11 -12.79 10.65
N SER A 101 14.49 -13.43 11.75
CA SER A 101 15.58 -13.02 12.63
C SER A 101 16.90 -13.66 12.19
N ARG A 102 17.94 -12.83 12.06
CA ARG A 102 19.25 -13.27 11.52
C ARG A 102 19.99 -14.26 12.45
N SER A 103 19.70 -14.20 13.75
CA SER A 103 20.35 -14.96 14.83
C SER A 103 19.49 -16.10 15.39
N GLY A 104 18.31 -16.36 14.82
CA GLY A 104 17.38 -17.39 15.33
C GLY A 104 16.65 -17.03 16.63
N SER A 105 17.18 -16.08 17.41
CA SER A 105 16.47 -15.40 18.50
C SER A 105 15.51 -14.36 17.93
N ALA A 106 14.23 -14.46 18.27
CA ALA A 106 13.29 -13.37 18.02
C ALA A 106 13.81 -12.12 18.76
N PRO A 107 13.79 -10.93 18.13
CA PRO A 107 14.13 -9.70 18.84
C PRO A 107 13.23 -9.59 20.07
N GLU A 108 13.81 -9.27 21.21
CA GLU A 108 13.05 -8.98 22.42
C GLU A 108 12.18 -7.76 22.11
N LEU A 109 10.88 -8.00 21.88
CA LEU A 109 9.91 -6.95 21.60
C LEU A 109 9.69 -6.18 22.89
N SER A 110 10.48 -5.13 23.11
CA SER A 110 10.28 -4.25 24.24
C SER A 110 8.93 -3.53 24.13
N THR A 111 8.32 -3.25 25.28
CA THR A 111 7.08 -2.46 25.39
C THR A 111 7.19 -1.13 24.64
N ASP A 112 8.37 -0.50 24.66
CA ASP A 112 8.62 0.78 23.98
C ASP A 112 8.45 0.69 22.46
N HIS A 113 8.92 -0.40 21.83
CA HIS A 113 8.75 -0.60 20.38
C HIS A 113 7.28 -0.78 20.00
N LEU A 114 6.51 -1.49 20.83
CA LEU A 114 5.08 -1.70 20.62
C LEU A 114 4.31 -0.38 20.77
N LEU A 115 4.60 0.40 21.83
CA LEU A 115 3.97 1.69 22.06
C LEU A 115 4.27 2.69 20.94
N TRP A 116 5.52 2.73 20.47
CA TRP A 116 5.90 3.56 19.33
C TRP A 116 5.12 3.19 18.05
N PHE A 117 4.98 1.91 17.75
CA PHE A 117 4.23 1.46 16.57
C PHE A 117 2.73 1.81 16.68
N LEU A 118 2.14 1.65 17.87
CA LEU A 118 0.73 1.99 18.10
C LEU A 118 0.49 3.50 17.96
N ASP A 119 1.36 4.34 18.51
CA ASP A 119 1.33 5.79 18.33
C ASP A 119 1.42 6.17 16.84
N LEU A 120 2.37 5.59 16.11
CA LEU A 120 2.50 5.82 14.67
C LEU A 120 1.22 5.43 13.91
N ARG A 121 0.62 4.29 14.25
CA ARG A 121 -0.61 3.82 13.63
C ARG A 121 -1.77 4.81 13.85
N ASP A 122 -1.88 5.37 15.06
CA ASP A 122 -2.93 6.33 15.40
C ASP A 122 -2.69 7.69 14.74
N ARG A 123 -1.43 8.11 14.59
CA ARG A 123 -1.05 9.29 13.78
C ARG A 123 -1.43 9.12 12.31
N VAL A 124 -1.17 7.95 11.71
CA VAL A 124 -1.56 7.68 10.31
C VAL A 124 -3.08 7.68 10.15
N ARG A 125 -3.82 7.04 11.08
CA ARG A 125 -5.30 7.03 11.05
C ARG A 125 -5.91 8.41 11.26
N SER A 126 -5.37 9.22 12.16
CA SER A 126 -5.83 10.60 12.36
C SER A 126 -5.55 11.49 11.15
N ALA A 127 -4.40 11.33 10.48
CA ALA A 127 -4.10 12.04 9.23
C ALA A 127 -5.08 11.67 8.11
N ALA A 128 -5.44 10.40 7.96
CA ALA A 128 -6.45 9.96 7.00
C ALA A 128 -7.83 10.56 7.28
N ARG A 129 -8.25 10.64 8.56
CA ARG A 129 -9.49 11.30 8.96
C ARG A 129 -9.50 12.79 8.61
N ARG A 130 -8.39 13.51 8.84
CA ARG A 130 -8.27 14.92 8.44
C ARG A 130 -8.39 15.10 6.93
N ARG A 131 -7.74 14.24 6.12
CA ARG A 131 -7.87 14.28 4.67
C ARG A 131 -9.31 14.07 4.22
N ASN A 132 -10.01 13.11 4.82
CA ASN A 132 -11.42 12.84 4.50
C ASN A 132 -12.32 14.00 4.96
N ALA A 133 -12.05 14.61 6.10
CA ALA A 133 -12.78 15.78 6.59
C ALA A 133 -12.63 16.97 5.63
N TRP A 134 -11.43 17.23 5.11
CA TRP A 134 -11.23 18.26 4.09
C TRP A 134 -11.97 17.98 2.79
N VAL A 135 -12.04 16.72 2.35
CA VAL A 135 -12.83 16.33 1.17
C VAL A 135 -14.33 16.56 1.41
N LEU A 136 -14.85 16.15 2.57
CA LEU A 136 -16.26 16.36 2.93
C LEU A 136 -16.59 17.85 3.08
N ALA A 137 -15.71 18.64 3.70
CA ALA A 137 -15.86 20.08 3.82
C ALA A 137 -15.88 20.77 2.44
N ALA A 138 -15.01 20.33 1.51
CA ALA A 138 -15.03 20.84 0.13
C ALA A 138 -16.34 20.50 -0.60
N LEU A 139 -16.86 19.27 -0.43
CA LEU A 139 -18.15 18.87 -0.99
C LEU A 139 -19.32 19.68 -0.38
N ALA A 140 -19.37 19.82 0.95
CA ALA A 140 -20.39 20.60 1.63
C ALA A 140 -20.34 22.09 1.25
N GLY A 141 -19.14 22.67 1.15
CA GLY A 141 -18.94 24.03 0.65
C GLY A 141 -19.43 24.20 -0.78
N SER A 142 -19.13 23.24 -1.67
CA SER A 142 -19.60 23.29 -3.06
C SER A 142 -21.12 23.19 -3.19
N LEU A 143 -21.78 22.43 -2.30
CA LEU A 143 -23.25 22.36 -2.26
C LEU A 143 -23.86 23.65 -1.71
N GLY A 144 -23.27 24.23 -0.66
CA GLY A 144 -23.72 25.51 -0.09
C GLY A 144 -23.63 26.67 -1.07
N THR A 145 -22.60 26.72 -1.92
CA THR A 145 -22.48 27.72 -2.99
C THR A 145 -23.57 27.59 -4.06
N LEU A 146 -24.04 26.37 -4.36
CA LEU A 146 -25.09 26.15 -5.35
C LEU A 146 -26.47 26.54 -4.83
N VAL A 147 -26.78 26.22 -3.56
CA VAL A 147 -28.06 26.62 -2.93
C VAL A 147 -28.13 28.13 -2.75
N GLY A 148 -27.06 28.77 -2.24
CA GLY A 148 -27.04 30.23 -2.09
C GLY A 148 -27.15 30.99 -3.42
N ALA A 149 -26.56 30.46 -4.50
CA ALA A 149 -26.73 31.04 -5.83
C ALA A 149 -28.16 30.88 -6.36
N PHE A 150 -28.82 29.76 -6.07
CA PHE A 150 -30.21 29.52 -6.44
C PHE A 150 -31.18 30.46 -5.70
N ASP A 151 -31.00 30.64 -4.40
CA ASP A 151 -31.80 31.55 -3.58
C ASP A 151 -31.64 33.02 -4.00
N LEU A 152 -30.42 33.43 -4.39
CA LEU A 152 -30.14 34.77 -4.90
C LEU A 152 -30.82 35.02 -6.25
N VAL A 153 -30.86 34.01 -7.13
CA VAL A 153 -31.56 34.09 -8.43
C VAL A 153 -33.07 34.17 -8.24
N ILE A 154 -33.65 33.38 -7.32
CA ILE A 154 -35.08 33.47 -7.01
C ILE A 154 -35.43 34.86 -6.47
N ALA A 155 -34.66 35.37 -5.51
CA ALA A 155 -34.89 36.68 -4.90
C ALA A 155 -34.81 37.84 -5.92
N THR A 156 -33.89 37.75 -6.88
CA THR A 156 -33.76 38.76 -7.95
C THR A 156 -34.89 38.68 -8.97
N VAL A 157 -35.35 37.49 -9.34
CA VAL A 157 -36.50 37.31 -10.24
C VAL A 157 -37.80 37.82 -9.60
N THR A 158 -38.03 37.54 -8.31
CA THR A 158 -39.22 38.05 -7.60
C THR A 158 -39.19 39.57 -7.43
N ALA A 159 -38.02 40.17 -7.23
CA ALA A 159 -37.88 41.62 -7.09
C ALA A 159 -38.10 42.39 -8.41
N VAL A 160 -37.88 41.78 -9.57
CA VAL A 160 -38.11 42.39 -10.89
C VAL A 160 -39.56 42.24 -11.37
N SER A 161 -40.33 41.35 -10.74
CA SER A 161 -41.72 41.03 -11.13
C SER A 161 -42.79 41.77 -10.30
N LEU A 162 -42.37 42.66 -9.39
CA LEU A 162 -43.20 43.57 -8.57
C LEU A 162 -43.02 45.00 -9.06
#